data_AF-A0A8S4PXL6-F1
#
_entry.id   AF-A0A8S4PXL6-F1
#
_cell.length_a   1.000
_cell.length_b   1.000
_cell.length_c   1.000
_cell.angle_alpha   90.00
_cell.angle_beta   90.00
_cell.angle_gamma   90.00
#
_symmetry.space_group_name_H-M   'P 1'
#
loop_
_entity.id
_entity.type
_entity.pdbx_description
1 polymer ?
#
loop_
_entity_poly.entity_id
_entity_poly.type
_entity_poly.pdbx_seq_one_letter_code
_entity_poly.pdbx_strand_id
1 'polypeptide(L)'
;FYVAQLTKERAPEEYKTLETTPIDFWDVGEDMYKFSKVLPVCTFDTNKEGELERINFNQQVRDSYMNIPVEQVRPFYTAMKNFNDALYNNSIRIKMEPGDIVCFNNMRVLHGRTEFKVSQSGSRHLEGAYMDWDEVRSMQNVIKKKLNLID
;
A
#
# COMPACT_ATOMS: atom_id res chain seq x y z
N PHE A 1 0.50 -1.65 -8.56
CA PHE A 1 0.06 -1.18 -9.90
C PHE A 1 -0.16 -2.31 -10.88
N TYR A 2 0.84 -3.18 -11.15
CA TYR A 2 0.65 -4.32 -12.06
C TYR A 2 -0.60 -5.17 -11.76
N VAL A 3 -0.81 -5.57 -10.51
CA VAL A 3 -2.00 -6.34 -10.12
C VAL A 3 -3.29 -5.54 -10.30
N ALA A 4 -3.29 -4.23 -10.04
CA ALA A 4 -4.46 -3.39 -10.30
C ALA A 4 -4.79 -3.30 -11.80
N GLN A 5 -3.77 -3.23 -12.67
CA GLN A 5 -3.96 -3.30 -14.11
C GLN A 5 -4.54 -4.67 -14.54
N LEU A 6 -4.05 -5.78 -13.96
CA LEU A 6 -4.65 -7.10 -14.19
C LEU A 6 -6.12 -7.14 -13.74
N THR A 7 -6.46 -6.53 -12.61
CA THR A 7 -7.86 -6.41 -12.15
C THR A 7 -8.67 -5.60 -13.17
N LYS A 8 -8.15 -4.48 -13.68
CA LYS A 8 -8.82 -3.65 -14.70
C LYS A 8 -9.13 -4.43 -15.97
N GLU A 9 -8.21 -5.27 -16.43
CA GLU A 9 -8.35 -6.06 -17.64
C GLU A 9 -9.28 -7.27 -17.47
N ARG A 10 -9.23 -7.95 -16.32
CA ARG A 10 -9.94 -9.21 -16.10
C ARG A 10 -11.31 -9.04 -15.45
N ALA A 11 -11.47 -8.01 -14.62
CA ALA A 11 -12.66 -7.74 -13.83
C ALA A 11 -12.87 -6.23 -13.70
N PRO A 12 -13.22 -5.53 -14.80
CA PRO A 12 -13.35 -4.07 -14.82
C PRO A 12 -14.36 -3.52 -13.79
N GLU A 13 -15.44 -4.25 -13.51
CA GLU A 13 -16.42 -3.88 -12.48
C GLU A 13 -15.81 -3.94 -11.06
N GLU A 14 -14.94 -4.92 -10.78
CA GLU A 14 -14.22 -5.01 -9.51
C GLU A 14 -13.18 -3.90 -9.39
N TYR A 15 -12.47 -3.61 -10.48
CA TYR A 15 -11.58 -2.45 -10.52
C TYR A 15 -12.34 -1.16 -10.23
N LYS A 16 -13.49 -0.97 -10.88
CA LYS A 16 -14.32 0.22 -10.67
C LYS A 16 -14.78 0.33 -9.22
N THR A 17 -15.23 -0.78 -8.63
CA THR A 17 -15.61 -0.86 -7.22
C THR A 17 -14.47 -0.40 -6.31
N LEU A 18 -13.25 -0.90 -6.52
CA LEU A 18 -12.08 -0.54 -5.72
C LEU A 18 -11.56 0.90 -5.96
N GLU A 19 -11.90 1.48 -7.12
CA GLU A 19 -11.59 2.87 -7.50
C GLU A 19 -12.59 3.88 -6.93
N THR A 20 -13.87 3.51 -6.78
CA THR A 20 -14.93 4.46 -6.42
C THR A 20 -15.54 4.28 -5.03
N THR A 21 -15.27 3.18 -4.34
CA THR A 21 -15.80 2.92 -3.00
C THR A 21 -14.78 3.33 -1.94
N PRO A 22 -14.95 4.49 -1.27
CA PRO A 22 -14.07 4.89 -0.18
C PRO A 22 -14.35 4.01 1.04
N ILE A 23 -13.29 3.53 1.70
CA ILE A 23 -13.36 2.82 2.96
C ILE A 23 -12.53 3.53 4.00
N ASP A 24 -13.03 3.55 5.22
CA ASP A 24 -12.35 4.14 6.36
C ASP A 24 -11.16 3.28 6.78
N PHE A 25 -10.01 3.92 6.92
CA PHE A 25 -8.87 3.40 7.67
C PHE A 25 -8.82 4.11 9.02
N TRP A 26 -8.64 3.35 10.08
CA TRP A 26 -8.67 3.81 11.45
C TRP A 26 -7.44 3.35 12.22
N ASP A 27 -6.73 4.31 12.80
CA ASP A 27 -5.55 4.06 13.62
C ASP A 27 -5.54 5.04 14.79
N VAL A 28 -5.84 4.53 15.99
CA VAL A 28 -5.88 5.28 17.25
C VAL A 28 -5.00 4.59 18.26
N GLY A 29 -4.10 5.35 18.87
CA GLY A 29 -3.17 4.80 19.83
C GLY A 29 -2.20 5.82 20.40
N GLU A 30 -1.14 5.30 21.00
CA GLU A 30 -0.06 6.05 21.59
C GLU A 30 1.26 5.35 21.25
N ASP A 31 2.19 6.12 20.71
CA ASP A 31 3.58 5.72 20.47
C ASP A 31 4.47 6.87 21.01
N MET A 32 5.27 7.53 20.17
CA MET A 32 5.97 8.77 20.53
C MET A 32 5.03 9.89 20.98
N TYR A 33 3.78 9.87 20.51
CA TYR A 33 2.70 10.77 20.90
C TYR A 33 1.34 10.06 20.75
N LYS A 34 0.29 10.62 21.36
CA LYS A 34 -1.10 10.16 21.18
C LYS A 34 -1.62 10.60 19.82
N PHE A 35 -2.26 9.69 19.09
CA PHE A 35 -2.80 9.97 17.76
C PHE A 35 -4.19 9.36 17.56
N SER A 36 -4.94 9.98 16.63
CA SER A 36 -6.22 9.48 16.15
C SER A 36 -6.35 9.82 14.67
N LYS A 37 -6.34 8.79 13.83
CA LYS A 37 -6.39 8.91 12.38
C LYS A 37 -7.62 8.17 11.87
N VAL A 38 -8.45 8.88 11.11
CA VAL A 38 -9.54 8.32 10.32
C VAL A 38 -9.37 8.87 8.91
N LEU A 39 -9.30 7.99 7.92
CA LEU A 39 -9.08 8.38 6.54
C LEU A 39 -9.97 7.55 5.60
N PRO A 40 -11.05 8.15 5.04
CA PRO A 40 -11.83 7.54 3.97
C PRO A 40 -11.07 7.64 2.65
N VAL A 41 -10.61 6.53 2.09
CA VAL A 41 -9.94 6.48 0.79
C VAL A 41 -10.33 5.25 -0.02
N CYS A 42 -10.31 5.38 -1.34
CA CYS A 42 -10.47 4.25 -2.24
C CYS A 42 -9.20 3.38 -2.26
N THR A 43 -9.37 2.09 -2.56
CA THR A 43 -8.23 1.17 -2.67
C THR A 43 -7.34 1.54 -3.85
N PHE A 44 -7.96 1.91 -4.97
CA PHE A 44 -7.28 2.45 -6.15
C PHE A 44 -7.51 3.96 -6.19
N ASP A 45 -6.46 4.70 -5.90
CA ASP A 45 -6.48 6.16 -5.93
C ASP A 45 -5.94 6.63 -7.27
N THR A 46 -6.68 7.51 -7.94
CA THR A 46 -6.38 7.97 -9.29
C THR A 46 -6.21 9.48 -9.33
N ASN A 47 -5.32 9.96 -10.19
CA ASN A 47 -5.15 11.37 -10.45
C ASN A 47 -6.35 11.94 -11.26
N LYS A 48 -6.30 13.24 -11.58
CA LYS A 48 -7.38 13.92 -12.31
C LYS A 48 -7.55 13.39 -13.74
N GLU A 49 -6.51 12.77 -14.28
CA GLU A 49 -6.46 12.15 -15.59
C GLU A 49 -6.98 10.69 -15.58
N GLY A 50 -7.33 10.16 -14.41
CA GLY A 50 -7.81 8.78 -14.23
C GLY A 50 -6.70 7.73 -14.22
N GLU A 51 -5.45 8.15 -14.04
CA GLU A 51 -4.30 7.25 -13.92
C GLU A 51 -4.10 6.85 -12.46
N LEU A 52 -3.80 5.57 -12.23
CA LEU A 52 -3.54 5.04 -10.90
C LEU A 52 -2.27 5.65 -10.29
N GLU A 53 -2.43 6.38 -9.18
CA GLU A 53 -1.34 7.07 -8.48
C GLU A 53 -0.98 6.40 -7.16
N ARG A 54 -1.92 5.70 -6.50
CA ARG A 54 -1.68 5.04 -5.21
C ARG A 54 -2.55 3.81 -5.00
N ILE A 55 -2.02 2.84 -4.27
CA ILE A 55 -2.78 1.72 -3.71
C ILE A 55 -2.90 1.91 -2.20
N ASN A 56 -4.11 2.12 -1.70
CA ASN A 56 -4.39 2.17 -0.27
C ASN A 56 -4.90 0.80 0.20
N PHE A 57 -4.01 0.00 0.78
CA PHE A 57 -4.34 -1.34 1.22
C PHE A 57 -3.56 -1.71 2.48
N ASN A 58 -4.27 -1.79 3.60
CA ASN A 58 -3.77 -2.33 4.86
C ASN A 58 -4.94 -2.89 5.67
N GLN A 59 -5.11 -4.22 5.66
CA GLN A 59 -6.27 -4.85 6.28
C GLN A 59 -6.26 -4.79 7.81
N GLN A 60 -5.12 -4.51 8.44
CA GLN A 60 -5.01 -4.47 9.91
C GLN A 60 -5.58 -3.17 10.48
N VAL A 61 -5.54 -2.08 9.71
CA VAL A 61 -6.02 -0.75 10.10
C VAL A 61 -7.21 -0.30 9.26
N ARG A 62 -7.80 -1.19 8.46
CA ARG A 62 -9.08 -0.94 7.81
C ARG A 62 -10.17 -0.99 8.88
N ASP A 63 -11.01 0.02 8.95
CA ASP A 63 -12.04 0.12 9.97
C ASP A 63 -13.03 -1.05 9.84
N SER A 64 -13.53 -1.48 11.00
CA SER A 64 -14.67 -2.38 11.13
C SER A 64 -15.96 -1.75 10.63
N TYR A 65 -16.09 -0.42 10.75
CA TYR A 65 -17.19 0.34 10.20
C TYR A 65 -17.00 0.57 8.70
N MET A 66 -18.05 0.33 7.92
CA MET A 66 -18.06 0.60 6.48
C MET A 66 -19.16 1.60 6.17
N ASN A 67 -18.77 2.84 5.89
CA ASN A 67 -19.69 3.92 5.58
C ASN A 67 -20.17 3.91 4.12
N ILE A 68 -20.75 2.79 3.69
CA ILE A 68 -21.22 2.58 2.31
C ILE A 68 -22.62 1.95 2.30
N PRO A 69 -23.40 2.11 1.22
CA PRO A 69 -24.69 1.43 1.09
C PRO A 69 -24.56 -0.09 1.21
N VAL A 70 -25.53 -0.75 1.86
CA VAL A 70 -25.48 -2.18 2.19
C VAL A 70 -25.30 -3.07 0.96
N GLU A 71 -25.89 -2.68 -0.16
CA GLU A 71 -25.80 -3.37 -1.44
C GLU A 71 -24.39 -3.34 -2.04
N GLN A 72 -23.55 -2.38 -1.66
CA GLN A 72 -22.15 -2.27 -2.12
C GLN A 72 -21.18 -3.09 -1.26
N VAL A 73 -21.59 -3.52 -0.06
CA VAL A 73 -20.72 -4.26 0.87
C VAL A 73 -20.21 -5.56 0.25
N ARG A 74 -21.10 -6.39 -0.28
CA ARG A 74 -20.72 -7.68 -0.88
C ARG A 74 -19.86 -7.50 -2.14
N PRO A 75 -20.23 -6.65 -3.13
CA PRO A 75 -19.37 -6.33 -4.27
C PRO A 75 -17.97 -5.88 -3.85
N PHE A 76 -17.86 -4.98 -2.87
CA PHE A 76 -16.58 -4.50 -2.36
C PHE A 76 -15.73 -5.65 -1.80
N TYR A 77 -16.30 -6.49 -0.92
CA TYR A 77 -15.55 -7.63 -0.37
C TYR A 77 -15.16 -8.65 -1.44
N THR A 78 -15.99 -8.88 -2.45
CA THR A 78 -15.64 -9.75 -3.59
C THR A 78 -14.45 -9.20 -4.36
N ALA A 79 -14.49 -7.92 -4.75
CA ALA A 79 -13.39 -7.26 -5.45
C ALA A 79 -12.10 -7.25 -4.61
N MET A 80 -12.22 -6.93 -3.32
CA MET A 80 -11.11 -6.88 -2.38
C MET A 80 -10.45 -8.25 -2.19
N LYS A 81 -11.25 -9.31 -2.09
CA LYS A 81 -10.75 -10.68 -2.00
C LYS A 81 -9.97 -11.08 -3.26
N ASN A 82 -10.55 -10.85 -4.43
CA ASN A 82 -9.93 -11.21 -5.70
C ASN A 82 -8.64 -10.42 -5.95
N PHE A 83 -8.63 -9.13 -5.60
CA PHE A 83 -7.42 -8.32 -5.61
C PHE A 83 -6.35 -8.88 -4.67
N ASN A 84 -6.72 -9.22 -3.43
CA ASN A 84 -5.80 -9.85 -2.47
C ASN A 84 -5.22 -11.17 -2.99
N ASP A 85 -6.05 -12.05 -3.54
CA ASP A 85 -5.58 -13.33 -4.10
C ASP A 85 -4.60 -13.10 -5.26
N ALA A 86 -4.90 -12.12 -6.12
CA ALA A 86 -4.01 -11.72 -7.22
C ALA A 86 -2.69 -11.13 -6.70
N LEU A 87 -2.68 -10.39 -5.59
CA LEU A 87 -1.45 -9.90 -4.95
C LEU A 87 -0.57 -11.07 -4.50
N TYR A 88 -1.13 -12.07 -3.82
CA TYR A 88 -0.38 -13.24 -3.38
C TYR A 88 0.21 -14.03 -4.55
N ASN A 89 -0.57 -14.25 -5.61
CA ASN A 89 -0.14 -14.97 -6.81
C ASN A 89 0.97 -14.25 -7.60
N ASN A 90 1.14 -12.94 -7.40
CA ASN A 90 2.15 -12.13 -8.07
C ASN A 90 3.20 -11.56 -7.09
N SER A 91 3.30 -12.14 -5.88
CA SER A 91 4.25 -11.69 -4.87
C SER A 91 5.65 -12.28 -5.12
N ILE A 92 6.68 -11.52 -4.74
CA ILE A 92 8.07 -11.97 -4.73
C ILE A 92 8.52 -12.09 -3.28
N ARG A 93 9.27 -13.14 -2.95
CA ARG A 93 9.80 -13.37 -1.60
C ARG A 93 11.31 -13.20 -1.60
N ILE A 94 11.78 -12.29 -0.77
CA ILE A 94 13.20 -12.01 -0.57
C ILE A 94 13.46 -12.15 0.93
N LYS A 95 14.48 -12.94 1.28
CA LYS A 95 14.96 -13.02 2.65
C LYS A 95 16.03 -11.95 2.84
N MET A 96 15.82 -11.07 3.80
CA MET A 96 16.83 -10.09 4.21
C MET A 96 17.81 -10.73 5.18
N GLU A 97 19.09 -10.38 5.03
CA GLU A 97 20.17 -10.70 5.95
C GLU A 97 20.57 -9.45 6.75
N PRO A 98 21.26 -9.59 7.90
CA PRO A 98 21.72 -8.45 8.68
C PRO A 98 22.57 -7.49 7.84
N GLY A 99 22.20 -6.21 7.82
CA GLY A 99 22.86 -5.18 7.02
C GLY A 99 22.15 -4.85 5.70
N ASP A 100 21.19 -5.69 5.26
CA ASP A 100 20.39 -5.40 4.08
C ASP A 100 19.45 -4.22 4.31
N ILE A 101 19.31 -3.37 3.29
CA ILE A 101 18.33 -2.28 3.26
C ILE A 101 17.44 -2.48 2.04
N VAL A 102 16.13 -2.41 2.25
CA VAL A 102 15.14 -2.39 1.17
C VAL A 102 14.44 -1.04 1.14
N CYS A 103 14.52 -0.37 -0.01
CA CYS A 103 13.82 0.89 -0.26
C CYS A 103 12.79 0.66 -1.38
N PHE A 104 11.54 1.04 -1.15
CA PHE A 104 10.48 0.86 -2.14
C PHE A 104 9.45 1.99 -2.09
N ASN A 105 8.71 2.15 -3.18
CA ASN A 105 7.62 3.09 -3.25
C ASN A 105 6.39 2.57 -2.51
N ASN A 106 6.14 3.07 -1.29
CA ASN A 106 4.99 2.66 -0.47
C ASN A 106 3.62 3.06 -1.06
N MET A 107 3.57 3.96 -2.05
CA MET A 107 2.34 4.27 -2.80
C MET A 107 2.02 3.21 -3.86
N ARG A 108 3.00 2.38 -4.26
CA ARG A 108 2.89 1.41 -5.36
C ARG A 108 3.04 -0.04 -4.91
N VAL A 109 3.99 -0.30 -4.02
CA VAL A 109 4.45 -1.64 -3.63
C VAL A 109 3.85 -1.98 -2.27
N LEU A 110 2.98 -3.00 -2.27
CA LEU A 110 2.54 -3.64 -1.04
C LEU A 110 3.62 -4.61 -0.57
N HIS A 111 3.75 -4.76 0.74
CA HIS A 111 4.76 -5.61 1.35
C HIS A 111 4.17 -6.35 2.54
N GLY A 112 4.82 -7.44 2.89
CA GLY A 112 4.42 -8.30 4.00
C GLY A 112 5.58 -9.22 4.38
N ARG A 113 5.32 -10.13 5.31
CA ARG A 113 6.29 -11.12 5.75
C ARG A 113 5.60 -12.45 5.99
N THR A 114 6.35 -13.54 5.85
CA THR A 114 5.89 -14.85 6.31
C THR A 114 5.90 -14.90 7.84
N GLU A 115 5.14 -15.85 8.39
CA GLU A 115 5.17 -16.15 9.82
C GLU A 115 6.57 -16.59 10.28
N PHE A 116 6.82 -16.45 11.59
CA PHE A 116 8.03 -16.90 12.26
C PHE A 116 7.69 -17.22 13.72
N LYS A 117 8.47 -18.10 14.34
CA LYS A 117 8.28 -18.47 15.74
C LYS A 117 8.88 -17.40 16.65
N VAL A 118 8.12 -16.99 17.66
CA VAL A 118 8.61 -16.14 18.74
C VAL A 118 9.24 -17.04 19.79
N SER A 119 10.55 -16.89 20.05
CA SER A 119 11.26 -17.59 21.12
C SER A 119 12.02 -16.59 21.98
N GLN A 120 12.32 -16.96 23.24
CA GLN A 120 13.09 -16.11 24.15
C GLN A 120 14.50 -15.78 23.63
N SER A 121 15.05 -16.61 22.72
CA SER A 121 16.37 -16.47 22.11
C SER A 121 16.36 -15.92 20.68
N GLY A 122 15.18 -15.74 20.07
CA GLY A 122 15.03 -15.32 18.69
C GLY A 122 14.82 -13.82 18.58
N SER A 123 15.84 -13.06 18.15
CA SER A 123 15.70 -11.64 17.83
C SER A 123 15.57 -11.45 16.32
N ARG A 124 14.38 -11.02 15.87
CA ARG A 124 14.21 -10.39 14.56
C ARG A 124 13.96 -8.91 14.80
N HIS A 125 14.92 -8.08 14.42
CA HIS A 125 14.81 -6.63 14.51
C HIS A 125 14.98 -6.04 13.11
N LEU A 126 14.06 -5.15 12.73
CA LEU A 126 14.21 -4.28 11.57
C LEU A 126 14.00 -2.85 12.06
N GLU A 127 14.86 -1.94 11.60
CA GLU A 127 14.65 -0.50 11.74
C GLU A 127 14.02 0.03 10.45
N GLY A 128 12.97 0.83 10.60
CA GLY A 128 12.22 1.40 9.50
C GLY A 128 12.19 2.91 9.60
N ALA A 129 12.26 3.58 8.44
CA ALA A 129 12.08 5.01 8.31
C ALA A 129 11.26 5.31 7.05
N TYR A 130 10.61 6.48 7.03
CA TYR A 130 9.86 6.97 5.89
C TYR A 130 10.47 8.27 5.37
N MET A 131 10.35 8.50 4.07
CA MET A 131 10.71 9.75 3.41
C MET A 131 9.59 10.13 2.45
N ASP A 132 9.30 11.42 2.35
CA ASP A 132 8.35 11.92 1.37
C ASP A 132 8.95 11.95 -0.03
N TRP A 133 8.07 11.85 -1.04
CA TRP A 133 8.48 11.74 -2.43
C TRP A 133 9.10 13.01 -3.00
N ASP A 134 8.74 14.17 -2.46
CA ASP A 134 9.33 15.46 -2.83
C ASP A 134 10.81 15.53 -2.42
N GLU A 135 11.19 15.06 -1.23
CA GLU A 135 12.58 14.97 -0.79
C GLU A 135 13.40 14.02 -1.68
N VAL A 136 12.85 12.84 -2.00
CA VAL A 136 13.50 11.88 -2.91
C VAL A 136 13.68 12.48 -4.30
N ARG A 137 12.67 13.16 -4.84
CA ARG A 137 12.72 13.79 -6.17
C ARG A 137 13.67 14.99 -6.20
N SER A 138 13.71 15.77 -5.13
CA SER A 138 14.65 16.90 -4.95
C SER A 138 16.09 16.41 -5.07
N MET A 139 16.46 15.40 -4.30
CA MET A 139 17.81 14.81 -4.35
C MET A 139 18.10 14.17 -5.72
N GLN A 140 17.12 13.48 -6.30
CA GLN A 140 17.26 12.91 -7.64
C GLN A 140 17.58 13.98 -8.69
N ASN A 141 16.92 15.15 -8.64
CA ASN A 141 17.17 16.26 -9.55
C ASN A 141 18.57 16.85 -9.36
N VAL A 142 19.03 17.00 -8.11
CA VAL A 142 20.40 17.42 -7.80
C VAL A 142 21.42 16.45 -8.40
N ILE A 143 21.21 15.14 -8.23
CA ILE A 143 22.09 14.10 -8.79
C ILE A 143 22.08 14.14 -10.32
N LYS A 144 20.90 14.23 -10.95
CA LYS A 144 20.78 14.32 -12.41
C LYS A 144 21.54 15.52 -12.98
N LYS A 145 21.45 16.70 -12.35
CA LYS A 145 22.24 17.88 -12.75
C LYS A 145 23.74 17.65 -12.61
N LYS A 146 24.18 17.09 -11.47
CA LYS A 146 25.61 16.77 -11.24
C LYS A 146 26.16 15.78 -12.27
N LEU A 147 25.32 14.88 -12.76
CA LEU A 147 25.66 13.86 -13.76
C LEU A 147 25.39 14.30 -15.21
N ASN A 148 24.96 15.54 -15.45
CA ASN A 148 24.57 16.06 -16.78
C ASN A 148 23.51 15.20 -17.50
N LEU A 149 22.54 14.67 -16.75
CA LEU A 149 21.42 13.86 -17.29
C LEU A 149 20.18 14.69 -17.64
N ILE A 150 20.18 15.96 -17.28
CA ILE A 150 19.14 16.95 -17.59
C ILE A 150 19.84 18.28 -17.83
N ASP A 151 19.28 19.08 -18.74
CA ASP A 151 19.76 20.43 -19.09
C ASP A 151 19.65 21.43 -17.93
#